data_AF-A0A960H3Y9-F1
#
_entry.id   AF-A0A960H3Y9-F1
#
_cell.length_a   1.000
_cell.length_b   1.000
_cell.length_c   1.000
_cell.angle_alpha   90.00
_cell.angle_beta   90.00
_cell.angle_gamma   90.00
#
_symmetry.space_group_name_H-M   'P 1'
#
loop_
_entity.id
_entity.type
_entity.pdbx_description
1 polymer ?
#
loop_
_entity_poly.entity_id
_entity_poly.type
_entity_poly.pdbx_seq_one_letter_code
_entity_poly.pdbx_strand_id
1 'polypeptide(L)'
;NIGGETVFDASYAGNPLVNALCVGVLRKEDLHLAFASGTGNKIILFGARTGLDGIGGVSVLASDTFGGDEGSGAGRKKLPSVQVGDPFMEKVLIECCLELYAAGLVIGIQDLGGAGLSCATSELASAG
;
A
#
# COMPACT_ATOMS: atom_id res chain seq x y z
N ASN A 1 -6.91 18.44 2.64
CA ASN A 1 -5.45 18.57 2.85
C ASN A 1 -5.22 19.73 3.83
N ILE A 2 -4.34 19.55 4.81
CA ILE A 2 -3.97 20.57 5.82
C ILE A 2 -2.70 21.35 5.46
N GLY A 3 -1.95 20.95 4.43
CA GLY A 3 -0.72 21.64 3.99
C GLY A 3 0.07 20.88 2.92
N GLY A 4 1.16 21.46 2.46
CA GLY A 4 2.06 20.82 1.50
C GLY A 4 3.25 21.69 1.14
N GLU A 5 4.26 21.08 0.53
CA GLU A 5 5.45 21.74 -0.01
C GLU A 5 5.54 21.46 -1.50
N THR A 6 5.94 22.45 -2.28
CA THR A 6 6.20 22.29 -3.71
C THR A 6 7.52 22.97 -4.06
N VAL A 7 8.42 22.20 -4.66
CA VAL A 7 9.75 22.65 -5.05
C VAL A 7 9.92 22.40 -6.54
N PHE A 8 10.45 23.39 -7.25
CA PHE A 8 10.76 23.30 -8.67
C PHE A 8 12.27 23.36 -8.86
N ASP A 9 12.84 22.34 -9.49
CA ASP A 9 14.24 22.27 -9.86
C ASP A 9 14.39 21.45 -11.14
N ALA A 10 15.35 21.82 -11.99
CA ALA A 10 15.58 21.13 -13.26
C ALA A 10 15.93 19.63 -13.06
N SER A 11 16.50 19.26 -11.92
CA SER A 11 16.81 17.86 -11.57
C SER A 11 15.58 16.96 -11.49
N TYR A 12 14.39 17.52 -11.25
CA TYR A 12 13.13 16.76 -11.19
C TYR A 12 12.45 16.57 -12.54
N ALA A 13 12.99 17.14 -13.64
CA ALA A 13 12.33 17.10 -14.95
C ALA A 13 12.13 15.68 -15.49
N GLY A 14 13.05 14.75 -15.19
CA GLY A 14 12.89 13.33 -15.56
C GLY A 14 12.16 12.51 -14.52
N ASN A 15 12.30 12.86 -13.24
CA ASN A 15 11.83 12.08 -12.09
C ASN A 15 11.21 13.01 -11.05
N PRO A 16 9.91 13.35 -11.17
CA PRO A 16 9.22 14.13 -10.17
C PRO A 16 9.09 13.35 -8.87
N LEU A 17 9.28 14.02 -7.74
CA LEU A 17 9.06 13.43 -6.42
C LEU A 17 7.64 13.74 -5.94
N VAL A 18 6.91 12.69 -5.56
CA VAL A 18 5.56 12.80 -4.99
C VAL A 18 5.54 12.06 -3.66
N ASN A 19 5.61 12.84 -2.58
CA ASN A 19 5.51 12.34 -1.21
C ASN A 19 4.14 12.70 -0.63
N ALA A 20 3.47 11.74 -0.01
CA ALA A 20 2.19 11.93 0.65
C ALA A 20 2.32 11.64 2.15
N LEU A 21 1.87 12.58 2.98
CA LEU A 21 1.87 12.45 4.44
C LEU A 21 0.43 12.39 4.95
N CYS A 22 0.17 11.42 5.84
CA CYS A 22 -1.10 11.26 6.54
C CYS A 22 -0.88 11.38 8.05
N VAL A 23 -1.77 12.09 8.74
CA VAL A 23 -1.76 12.23 10.20
C VAL A 23 -3.11 11.80 10.74
N GLY A 24 -3.10 10.86 11.67
CA GLY A 24 -4.26 10.43 12.45
C GLY A 24 -4.07 10.68 13.94
N VAL A 25 -5.16 10.70 14.68
CA VAL A 25 -5.16 10.77 16.16
C VAL A 25 -5.82 9.51 16.71
N LEU A 26 -5.28 8.99 17.80
CA LEU A 26 -5.82 7.84 18.53
C LEU A 26 -5.52 8.00 20.02
N ARG A 27 -6.28 7.32 20.87
CA ARG A 27 -5.91 7.22 22.30
C ARG A 27 -4.74 6.26 22.44
N LYS A 28 -3.92 6.46 23.45
CA LYS A 28 -2.69 5.66 23.65
C LYS A 28 -3.01 4.19 23.87
N GLU A 29 -4.11 3.91 24.55
CA GLU A 29 -4.63 2.58 24.84
C GLU A 29 -5.18 1.85 23.60
N ASP A 30 -5.54 2.57 22.54
CA ASP A 30 -5.99 1.99 21.27
C ASP A 30 -4.81 1.77 20.29
N LEU A 31 -3.56 1.90 20.76
CA LEU A 31 -2.39 1.68 19.92
C LEU A 31 -2.23 0.19 19.65
N HIS A 32 -2.58 -0.23 18.44
CA HIS A 32 -2.36 -1.57 17.93
C HIS A 32 -1.07 -1.63 17.09
N LEU A 33 -0.20 -2.58 17.39
CA LEU A 33 1.01 -2.84 16.59
C LEU A 33 0.68 -3.82 15.46
N ALA A 34 1.44 -3.75 14.36
CA ALA A 34 1.36 -4.69 13.25
C ALA A 34 1.99 -6.05 13.63
N PHE A 35 1.42 -6.69 14.65
CA PHE A 35 1.87 -7.96 15.21
C PHE A 35 0.65 -8.83 15.50
N ALA A 36 0.55 -9.98 14.84
CA ALA A 36 -0.54 -10.92 15.02
C ALA A 36 0.03 -12.32 15.29
N SER A 37 0.05 -12.73 16.55
CA SER A 37 0.49 -14.08 16.96
C SER A 37 -0.69 -15.00 17.25
N GLY A 38 -0.50 -16.30 17.05
CA GLY A 38 -1.44 -17.34 17.48
C GLY A 38 -1.78 -18.34 16.39
N THR A 39 -1.45 -19.61 16.62
CA THR A 39 -1.74 -20.70 15.69
C THR A 39 -3.24 -20.88 15.52
N GLY A 40 -3.69 -21.00 14.27
CA GLY A 40 -5.09 -21.28 13.93
C GLY A 40 -5.96 -20.04 13.71
N ASN A 41 -5.40 -18.83 13.93
CA ASN A 41 -6.05 -17.58 13.53
C ASN A 41 -6.39 -17.57 12.04
N LYS A 42 -7.50 -16.93 11.69
CA LYS A 42 -7.95 -16.79 10.31
C LYS A 42 -7.41 -15.49 9.73
N ILE A 43 -6.97 -15.54 8.47
CA ILE A 43 -6.62 -14.36 7.69
C ILE A 43 -7.84 -14.01 6.85
N ILE A 44 -8.32 -12.78 7.02
CA ILE A 44 -9.48 -12.26 6.30
C ILE A 44 -9.00 -11.15 5.36
N LEU A 45 -9.19 -11.36 4.06
CA LEU A 45 -9.00 -10.31 3.05
C LEU A 45 -10.34 -9.59 2.86
N PHE A 46 -10.36 -8.28 3.06
CA PHE A 46 -11.56 -7.46 2.89
C PHE A 46 -11.19 -6.07 2.31
N GLY A 47 -12.17 -5.43 1.67
CA GLY A 47 -11.99 -4.18 0.92
C GLY A 47 -12.42 -4.31 -0.54
N ALA A 48 -11.77 -3.57 -1.43
CA ALA A 48 -12.02 -3.64 -2.86
C ALA A 48 -11.73 -5.02 -3.45
N ARG A 49 -12.38 -5.36 -4.58
CA ARG A 49 -12.09 -6.60 -5.31
C ARG A 49 -10.69 -6.54 -5.89
N THR A 50 -9.91 -7.60 -5.71
CA THR A 50 -8.58 -7.71 -6.32
C THR A 50 -8.67 -7.70 -7.85
N GLY A 51 -8.08 -6.69 -8.47
CA GLY A 51 -7.99 -6.51 -9.92
C GLY A 51 -6.63 -6.93 -10.49
N LEU A 52 -6.42 -6.60 -11.77
CA LEU A 52 -5.13 -6.78 -12.46
C LEU A 52 -4.25 -5.52 -12.41
N ASP A 53 -4.73 -4.45 -11.77
CA ASP A 53 -4.04 -3.17 -11.69
C ASP A 53 -2.79 -3.27 -10.79
N GLY A 54 -1.72 -2.57 -11.15
CA GLY A 54 -0.50 -2.52 -10.32
C GLY A 54 0.40 -3.76 -10.35
N ILE A 55 0.09 -4.79 -11.16
CA ILE A 55 0.95 -5.98 -11.31
C ILE A 55 2.33 -5.56 -11.82
N GLY A 56 3.37 -5.87 -11.03
CA GLY A 56 4.76 -5.52 -11.33
C GLY A 56 5.15 -4.09 -10.97
N GLY A 57 4.29 -3.29 -10.32
CA GLY A 57 4.60 -1.91 -9.95
C GLY A 57 5.84 -1.76 -9.05
N VAL A 58 6.00 -2.65 -8.06
CA VAL A 58 7.17 -2.62 -7.16
C VAL A 58 8.45 -3.01 -7.89
N SER A 59 8.43 -4.07 -8.70
CA SER A 59 9.64 -4.61 -9.32
C SER A 59 10.07 -3.89 -10.59
N VAL A 60 9.12 -3.34 -11.37
CA VAL A 60 9.38 -2.76 -12.70
C VAL A 60 9.44 -1.23 -12.69
N LEU A 61 8.78 -0.55 -11.75
CA LEU A 61 8.76 0.92 -11.72
C LEU A 61 9.38 1.50 -10.46
N ALA A 62 9.08 0.95 -9.29
CA ALA A 62 9.60 1.50 -8.04
C ALA A 62 11.07 1.12 -7.77
N SER A 63 11.55 0.02 -8.37
CA SER A 63 12.88 -0.54 -8.09
C SER A 63 13.81 -0.60 -9.31
N ASP A 64 13.34 -0.22 -10.50
CA ASP A 64 14.16 -0.24 -11.72
C ASP A 64 15.04 1.00 -11.80
N THR A 65 16.25 0.85 -12.34
CA THR A 65 17.18 1.98 -12.50
C THR A 65 16.79 2.80 -13.73
N PHE A 66 16.85 4.13 -13.63
CA PHE A 66 16.49 5.08 -14.71
C PHE A 66 17.39 5.01 -15.98
N GLY A 67 18.20 3.95 -16.14
CA GLY A 67 19.11 3.74 -17.25
C GLY A 67 18.40 3.24 -18.50
N GLY A 68 17.97 4.17 -19.36
CA GLY A 68 17.93 4.00 -20.82
C GLY A 68 16.92 3.03 -21.42
N ASP A 69 15.70 3.51 -21.69
CA ASP A 69 14.69 2.82 -22.52
C ASP A 69 14.81 3.22 -24.02
N GLU A 70 16.01 3.57 -24.51
CA GLU A 70 16.22 4.00 -25.90
C GLU A 70 16.68 2.89 -26.88
N GLY A 71 16.77 1.60 -26.51
CA GLY A 71 17.42 0.68 -27.46
C GLY A 71 17.30 -0.84 -27.39
N SER A 72 16.44 -1.48 -26.61
CA SER A 72 16.34 -2.95 -26.66
C SER A 72 14.99 -3.42 -27.20
N GLY A 73 15.03 -3.88 -28.46
CA GLY A 73 13.93 -4.55 -29.13
C GLY A 73 13.43 -5.80 -28.38
N ALA A 74 12.14 -6.07 -28.56
CA ALA A 74 11.42 -7.28 -28.15
C ALA A 74 11.45 -7.64 -26.66
N GLY A 75 10.50 -7.11 -25.88
CA GLY A 75 10.29 -7.62 -24.51
C GLY A 75 9.15 -6.96 -23.76
N ARG A 76 8.01 -7.69 -23.68
CA ARG A 76 6.89 -7.48 -22.73
C ARG A 76 6.30 -6.06 -22.69
N LYS A 77 5.15 -5.89 -23.36
CA LYS A 77 4.25 -4.73 -23.22
C LYS A 77 4.12 -4.38 -21.72
N LYS A 78 4.70 -3.25 -21.28
CA LYS A 78 4.56 -2.75 -19.90
C LYS A 78 3.06 -2.55 -19.68
N LEU A 79 2.44 -3.48 -18.93
CA LEU A 79 1.02 -3.38 -18.56
C LEU A 79 0.84 -2.11 -17.72
N PRO A 80 -0.35 -1.48 -17.71
CA PRO A 80 -0.61 -0.35 -16.84
C PRO A 80 -0.41 -0.80 -15.38
N SER A 81 0.70 -0.36 -14.79
CA SER A 81 1.13 -0.67 -13.44
C SER A 81 0.69 0.41 -12.44
N VAL A 82 -0.14 1.35 -12.88
CA VAL A 82 -0.75 2.38 -12.04
C VAL A 82 -1.97 1.79 -11.37
N GLN A 83 -2.02 1.91 -10.05
CA GLN A 83 -3.19 1.52 -9.27
C GLN A 83 -4.33 2.53 -9.49
N VAL A 84 -5.54 2.02 -9.68
CA VAL A 84 -6.75 2.84 -9.74
C VAL A 84 -7.38 2.84 -8.35
N GLY A 85 -7.37 4.00 -7.68
CA GLY A 85 -7.95 4.16 -6.34
C GLY A 85 -9.46 4.37 -6.39
N ASP A 86 -10.18 3.80 -5.41
CA ASP A 86 -11.58 4.10 -5.10
C ASP A 86 -11.67 4.73 -3.70
N PRO A 87 -11.71 6.07 -3.61
CA PRO A 87 -11.72 6.76 -2.31
C PRO A 87 -13.03 6.54 -1.52
N PHE A 88 -14.12 6.15 -2.19
CA PHE A 88 -15.39 5.87 -1.50
C PHE A 88 -15.31 4.52 -0.79
N MET A 89 -14.76 3.51 -1.46
CA MET A 89 -14.47 2.23 -0.82
C MET A 89 -13.45 2.40 0.31
N GLU A 90 -12.41 3.21 0.11
CA GLU A 90 -11.40 3.48 1.14
C GLU A 90 -12.00 4.14 2.39
N LYS A 91 -12.97 5.05 2.23
CA LYS A 91 -13.71 5.62 3.37
C LYS A 91 -14.44 4.54 4.17
N VAL A 92 -15.14 3.62 3.49
CA VAL A 92 -15.85 2.51 4.16
C VAL A 92 -14.86 1.58 4.85
N LEU A 93 -13.71 1.32 4.23
CA LEU A 93 -12.65 0.49 4.80
C LEU A 93 -12.12 1.07 6.11
N ILE A 94 -11.90 2.39 6.17
CA ILE A 94 -11.46 3.09 7.39
C ILE A 94 -12.46 2.89 8.52
N GLU A 95 -13.76 3.15 8.29
CA GLU A 95 -14.78 2.98 9.32
C GLU A 95 -14.88 1.52 9.79
N CYS A 96 -14.82 0.56 8.86
CA CYS A 96 -14.84 -0.86 9.19
C CYS A 96 -13.64 -1.27 10.06
N CYS A 97 -12.43 -0.82 9.74
CA CYS A 97 -11.24 -1.11 10.56
C CYS A 97 -11.38 -0.55 11.97
N LEU A 98 -11.87 0.70 12.11
CA LEU A 98 -12.08 1.32 13.42
C LEU A 98 -13.12 0.56 14.26
N GLU A 99 -14.22 0.12 13.64
CA GLU A 99 -15.24 -0.70 14.31
C GLU A 99 -14.71 -2.07 14.73
N LEU A 100 -13.92 -2.75 13.88
CA LEU A 100 -13.32 -4.04 14.19
C LEU A 100 -12.38 -3.97 15.39
N TYR A 101 -11.55 -2.92 15.47
CA TYR A 101 -10.69 -2.66 16.62
C TYR A 101 -11.49 -2.33 17.87
N ALA A 102 -12.46 -1.42 17.77
CA ALA A 102 -13.30 -1.04 18.90
C ALA A 102 -14.09 -2.24 19.48
N ALA A 103 -14.51 -3.18 18.64
CA ALA A 103 -15.20 -4.40 19.04
C ALA A 103 -14.26 -5.53 19.52
N GLY A 104 -12.93 -5.37 19.40
CA GLY A 104 -11.95 -6.39 19.79
C GLY A 104 -12.03 -7.68 18.95
N LEU A 105 -12.50 -7.59 17.69
CA LEU A 105 -12.72 -8.74 16.82
C LEU A 105 -11.48 -9.19 16.06
N VAL A 106 -10.45 -8.34 16.02
CA VAL A 106 -9.19 -8.57 15.31
C VAL A 106 -8.03 -8.40 16.26
N ILE A 107 -6.99 -9.19 16.06
CA ILE A 107 -5.71 -9.06 16.78
C ILE A 107 -4.72 -8.16 16.05
N GLY A 108 -4.93 -7.93 14.75
CA GLY A 108 -4.09 -7.12 13.90
C GLY A 108 -4.70 -6.93 12.51
N ILE A 109 -4.33 -5.83 11.86
CA ILE A 109 -4.68 -5.49 10.48
C ILE A 109 -3.39 -5.03 9.81
N GLN A 110 -3.14 -5.50 8.58
CA GLN A 110 -2.03 -5.08 7.73
C GLN A 110 -2.61 -4.61 6.39
N ASP A 111 -2.14 -3.46 5.90
CA ASP A 111 -2.55 -2.93 4.61
C ASP A 111 -1.91 -3.70 3.44
N LEU A 112 -2.53 -3.62 2.26
CA LEU A 112 -2.02 -4.23 1.04
C LEU A 112 -1.47 -3.14 0.12
N GLY A 113 -0.16 -2.91 0.20
CA GLY A 113 0.57 -1.97 -0.63
C GLY A 113 1.41 -2.66 -1.72
N GLY A 114 2.70 -2.34 -1.76
CA GLY A 114 3.65 -2.95 -2.69
C GLY A 114 3.66 -4.48 -2.58
N ALA A 115 3.69 -5.18 -3.73
CA ALA A 115 3.59 -6.64 -3.83
C ALA A 115 2.28 -7.26 -3.26
N GLY A 116 1.37 -6.46 -2.72
CA GLY A 116 0.01 -6.85 -2.36
C GLY A 116 -0.04 -8.00 -1.36
N LEU A 117 -0.89 -8.99 -1.65
CA LEU A 117 -1.20 -10.09 -0.74
C LEU A 117 0.05 -10.89 -0.32
N SER A 118 0.99 -11.15 -1.22
CA SER A 118 2.18 -11.95 -0.89
C SER A 118 3.05 -11.27 0.17
N CYS A 119 3.19 -9.94 0.09
CA CYS A 119 3.92 -9.15 1.07
C CYS A 119 3.17 -9.14 2.40
N ALA A 120 1.91 -8.69 2.38
CA ALA A 120 1.10 -8.54 3.58
C ALA A 120 1.00 -9.85 4.40
N THR A 121 0.77 -11.00 3.74
CA THR A 121 0.68 -12.27 4.48
C THR A 121 2.02 -12.76 4.99
N SER A 122 3.12 -12.52 4.24
CA SER A 122 4.45 -12.98 4.65
C SER A 122 4.99 -12.13 5.81
N GLU A 123 4.79 -10.82 5.77
CA GLU A 123 5.17 -9.90 6.84
C GLU A 123 4.39 -10.18 8.12
N LEU A 124 3.07 -10.32 8.02
CA LEU A 124 2.23 -10.64 9.18
C LEU A 124 2.63 -11.97 9.82
N ALA A 125 2.92 -12.99 9.00
CA ALA A 125 3.35 -14.30 9.48
C ALA A 125 4.79 -14.31 10.03
N SER A 126 5.68 -13.44 9.53
CA SER A 126 7.06 -13.34 10.01
C SER A 126 7.17 -12.49 11.28
N ALA A 127 6.26 -11.54 11.48
CA ALA A 127 6.27 -10.67 12.63
C ALA A 127 5.75 -11.36 13.89
N GLY A 128 4.80 -12.30 13.76
CA GLY A 128 4.14 -13.04 14.86
C GLY A 128 4.75 -14.38 15.22
#